data_AF-A0A957SBH7-F1
#
_entry.id   AF-A0A957SBH7-F1
#
_cell.length_a   1.000
_cell.length_b   1.000
_cell.length_c   1.000
_cell.angle_alpha   90.00
_cell.angle_beta   90.00
_cell.angle_gamma   90.00
#
_symmetry.space_group_name_H-M   'P 1'
#
loop_
_entity.id
_entity.type
_entity.pdbx_description
1 polymer ?
#
loop_
_entity_poly.entity_id
_entity_poly.type
_entity_poly.pdbx_seq_one_letter_code
_entity_poly.pdbx_strand_id
1 'polypeptide(L)'
;MATLLSESNKQKITVTIPVELLHRLNVRVSKGQRSEFIVDAIEERLALEEQVAALDETEGLWTDKHYPNLSDGTAIDKWLSDLRQHWRVSAESDG
;
A
#
# COMPACT_ATOMS: atom_id res chain seq x y z
N MET A 1 -5.80 -10.50 -3.83
CA MET A 1 -6.15 -10.96 -5.19
C MET A 1 -5.38 -10.10 -6.16
N ALA A 2 -4.29 -10.61 -6.76
CA ALA A 2 -3.53 -9.87 -7.75
C ALA A 2 -4.27 -9.99 -9.09
N THR A 3 -4.80 -8.88 -9.59
CA THR A 3 -5.43 -8.81 -10.92
C THR A 3 -4.33 -9.01 -11.95
N LEU A 4 -4.29 -10.20 -12.55
CA LEU A 4 -3.47 -10.47 -13.73
C LEU A 4 -4.01 -9.60 -14.87
N LEU A 5 -3.32 -8.48 -15.14
CA LEU A 5 -3.60 -7.62 -16.27
C LEU A 5 -3.43 -8.45 -17.56
N SER A 6 -4.54 -8.84 -18.18
CA SER A 6 -4.51 -9.60 -19.43
C SER A 6 -3.87 -8.74 -20.53
N GLU A 7 -3.02 -9.34 -21.37
CA GLU A 7 -2.31 -8.65 -22.45
C GLU A 7 -3.23 -7.93 -23.46
N SER A 8 -4.53 -8.19 -23.42
CA SER A 8 -5.56 -7.66 -24.30
C SER A 8 -6.15 -6.29 -23.92
N ASN A 9 -5.75 -5.65 -22.81
CA ASN A 9 -6.30 -4.36 -22.38
C ASN A 9 -5.21 -3.30 -22.17
N LYS A 10 -4.50 -2.93 -23.24
CA LYS A 10 -3.50 -1.86 -23.24
C LYS A 10 -3.98 -0.70 -24.10
N GLN A 11 -4.08 0.50 -23.52
CA GLN A 11 -4.40 1.73 -24.25
C GLN A 11 -3.14 2.54 -24.51
N LYS A 12 -2.90 2.93 -25.77
CA LYS A 12 -1.79 3.83 -26.11
C LYS A 12 -2.16 5.27 -25.76
N ILE A 13 -1.25 5.95 -25.09
CA ILE A 13 -1.33 7.39 -24.81
C ILE A 13 -0.14 8.10 -25.48
N THR A 14 -0.33 9.37 -25.84
CA THR A 14 0.74 10.25 -26.31
C THR A 14 1.16 11.16 -25.16
N VAL A 15 2.44 11.16 -24.82
CA VAL A 15 3.00 11.97 -23.74
C VAL A 15 4.16 12.80 -24.28
N THR A 16 4.19 14.10 -23.94
CA THR A 16 5.31 14.98 -24.27
C THR A 16 6.37 14.85 -23.19
N ILE A 17 7.60 14.47 -23.58
CA ILE A 17 8.73 14.27 -22.67
C ILE A 17 9.82 15.29 -23.00
N PRO A 18 10.41 15.98 -22.00
CA PRO A 18 11.56 16.85 -22.22
C PRO A 18 12.72 16.14 -22.91
N VAL A 19 13.40 16.83 -23.82
CA VAL A 19 14.45 16.24 -24.66
C VAL A 19 15.60 15.68 -23.83
N GLU A 20 15.99 16.38 -22.76
CA GLU A 20 17.06 15.94 -21.86
C GLU A 20 16.70 14.65 -21.13
N LEU A 21 15.44 14.51 -20.70
CA LEU A 21 14.95 13.30 -20.04
C LEU A 21 14.89 12.13 -21.02
N LEU A 22 14.39 12.37 -22.23
CA LEU A 22 14.38 11.36 -23.30
C LEU A 22 15.80 10.92 -23.66
N HIS A 23 16.77 11.83 -23.70
CA HIS A 23 18.17 11.48 -23.91
C HIS A 23 18.70 10.56 -22.80
N ARG A 24 18.46 10.92 -21.54
CA ARG A 24 18.86 10.09 -20.38
C ARG A 24 18.23 8.69 -20.43
N LEU A 25 16.95 8.60 -20.81
CA LEU A 25 16.26 7.32 -21.01
C LEU A 25 16.95 6.51 -22.11
N ASN A 26 17.22 7.14 -23.26
CA ASN A 26 17.81 6.47 -24.42
C ASN A 26 19.22 5.93 -24.18
N VAL A 27 20.01 6.60 -23.32
CA VAL A 27 21.36 6.16 -22.94
C VAL A 27 21.33 4.94 -22.03
N ARG A 28 20.30 4.80 -21.20
CA ARG A 28 20.23 3.75 -20.16
C ARG A 28 19.35 2.57 -20.53
N VAL A 29 18.34 2.79 -21.36
CA VAL A 29 17.31 1.79 -21.67
C VAL A 29 17.26 1.54 -23.17
N SER A 30 17.40 0.27 -23.53
CA SER A 30 17.33 -0.18 -24.92
C SER A 30 15.94 0.11 -25.53
N LYS A 31 15.85 0.31 -26.84
CA LYS A 31 14.59 0.70 -27.51
C LYS A 31 13.41 -0.24 -27.20
N GLY A 32 13.64 -1.55 -27.07
CA GLY A 32 12.60 -2.54 -26.81
C GLY A 32 12.07 -2.53 -25.38
N GLN A 33 12.85 -2.02 -24.42
CA GLN A 33 12.53 -2.06 -22.98
C GLN A 33 11.95 -0.75 -22.45
N ARG A 34 11.80 0.28 -23.30
CA ARG A 34 11.34 1.60 -22.85
C ARG A 34 9.91 1.58 -22.34
N SER A 35 9.04 0.84 -23.02
CA SER A 35 7.64 0.76 -22.62
C SER A 35 7.52 0.12 -21.25
N GLU A 36 8.24 -0.99 -21.03
CA GLU A 36 8.29 -1.70 -19.75
C GLU A 36 8.85 -0.77 -18.66
N PHE A 37 10.02 -0.17 -18.89
CA PHE A 37 10.62 0.77 -17.94
C PHE A 37 9.69 1.94 -17.56
N ILE A 38 8.95 2.50 -18.53
CA ILE A 38 8.00 3.58 -18.26
C ILE A 38 6.80 3.08 -17.47
N VAL A 39 6.27 1.89 -17.78
CA VAL A 39 5.17 1.28 -17.03
C VAL A 39 5.59 1.05 -15.58
N ASP A 40 6.74 0.41 -15.36
CA ASP A 40 7.25 0.12 -14.01
C ASP A 40 7.42 1.40 -13.19
N ALA A 41 7.99 2.45 -13.79
CA ALA A 41 8.17 3.75 -13.12
C ALA A 41 6.83 4.43 -12.77
N ILE A 42 5.80 4.25 -13.60
CA ILE A 42 4.46 4.77 -13.32
C ILE A 42 3.81 3.97 -12.20
N GLU A 43 3.89 2.64 -12.23
CA GLU A 43 3.35 1.77 -11.18
C GLU A 43 3.97 2.07 -9.81
N GLU A 44 5.30 2.20 -9.74
CA GLU A 44 6.00 2.56 -8.50
C GLU A 44 5.52 3.92 -7.98
N ARG A 45 5.40 4.92 -8.86
CA ARG A 45 4.99 6.27 -8.46
C ARG A 45 3.54 6.30 -7.99
N LEU A 46 2.64 5.58 -8.65
CA LEU A 46 1.22 5.48 -8.27
C LEU A 46 1.05 4.77 -6.94
N ALA A 47 1.76 3.66 -6.71
CA ALA A 47 1.69 2.95 -5.44
C ALA A 47 2.07 3.84 -4.25
N LEU A 48 3.05 4.73 -4.42
CA LEU A 48 3.41 5.73 -3.42
C LEU A 48 2.32 6.78 -3.21
N GLU A 49 1.66 7.26 -4.27
CA GLU A 49 0.54 8.20 -4.14
C GLU A 49 -0.67 7.57 -3.46
N GLU A 50 -1.00 6.33 -3.80
CA GLU A 50 -2.07 5.56 -3.17
C GLU A 50 -1.80 5.34 -1.68
N GLN A 51 -0.55 5.04 -1.30
CA GLN A 51 -0.17 4.91 0.10
C GLN A 51 -0.31 6.23 0.86
N VAL A 52 0.13 7.35 0.28
CA VAL A 52 -0.05 8.67 0.90
C VAL A 52 -1.53 9.00 1.05
N ALA A 53 -2.32 8.79 0.00
CA ALA A 53 -3.77 9.01 0.06
C ALA A 53 -4.45 8.14 1.14
N ALA A 54 -4.05 6.87 1.28
CA ALA A 54 -4.58 6.00 2.34
C ALA A 54 -4.20 6.50 3.74
N LEU A 55 -2.99 7.06 3.92
CA LEU A 55 -2.59 7.66 5.20
C LEU A 55 -3.41 8.91 5.50
N ASP A 56 -3.63 9.77 4.51
CA ASP A 56 -4.45 10.99 4.65
C ASP A 56 -5.92 10.64 4.96
N GLU A 57 -6.50 9.65 4.27
CA GLU A 57 -7.88 9.19 4.51
C GLU A 57 -8.05 8.56 5.90
N THR A 58 -6.99 7.95 6.44
CA THR A 58 -7.01 7.31 7.75
C THR A 58 -6.54 8.22 8.88
N GLU A 59 -6.16 9.46 8.55
CA GLU A 59 -5.77 10.47 9.53
C GLU A 59 -6.93 10.73 10.51
N GLY A 60 -6.66 10.60 11.81
CA GLY A 60 -7.65 10.80 12.86
C GLY A 60 -8.61 9.62 13.10
N LEU A 61 -8.48 8.49 12.38
CA LEU A 61 -9.21 7.27 12.73
C LEU A 61 -8.73 6.66 14.04
N TRP A 62 -7.43 6.74 14.33
CA TRP A 62 -6.86 6.36 15.62
C TRP A 62 -6.91 7.53 16.60
N THR A 63 -8.03 7.61 17.32
CA THR A 63 -8.18 8.50 18.48
C THR A 63 -8.68 7.72 19.68
N ASP A 64 -8.43 8.24 20.88
CA ASP A 64 -8.93 7.68 22.14
C ASP A 64 -10.46 7.55 22.17
N LYS A 65 -11.16 8.37 21.40
CA LYS A 65 -12.62 8.29 21.22
C LYS A 65 -13.04 7.03 20.46
N HIS A 66 -12.28 6.64 19.44
CA HIS A 66 -12.57 5.47 18.62
C HIS A 66 -11.97 4.19 19.19
N TYR A 67 -10.85 4.28 19.90
CA TYR A 67 -10.12 3.15 20.49
C TYR A 67 -9.73 3.45 21.95
N PRO A 68 -10.70 3.53 22.89
CA PRO A 68 -10.43 3.90 24.28
C PRO A 68 -9.55 2.88 25.01
N ASN A 69 -9.58 1.62 24.58
CA ASN A 69 -8.72 0.54 25.08
C ASN A 69 -7.24 0.69 24.66
N LEU A 70 -6.92 1.62 23.75
CA LEU A 70 -5.57 1.92 23.29
C LEU A 70 -5.11 3.33 23.71
N SER A 71 -5.86 4.00 24.58
CA SER A 71 -5.64 5.41 24.95
C SER A 71 -4.42 5.64 25.84
N ASP A 72 -4.11 4.72 26.75
CA ASP A 72 -2.93 4.78 27.62
C ASP A 72 -2.41 3.38 27.97
N GLY A 73 -1.23 3.32 28.59
CA GLY A 73 -0.58 2.05 28.95
C GLY A 73 -1.43 1.15 29.85
N THR A 74 -2.25 1.72 30.74
CA THR A 74 -3.10 0.94 31.64
C THR A 74 -4.29 0.34 30.88
N ALA A 75 -4.89 1.11 29.98
CA ALA A 75 -5.95 0.65 29.09
C ALA A 75 -5.46 -0.47 28.17
N ILE A 76 -4.25 -0.33 27.61
CA ILE A 76 -3.61 -1.33 26.75
C ILE A 76 -3.33 -2.61 27.53
N ASP A 77 -2.77 -2.52 28.73
CA ASP A 77 -2.46 -3.70 29.56
C ASP A 77 -3.72 -4.47 29.94
N LYS A 78 -4.80 -3.77 30.27
CA LYS A 78 -6.10 -4.37 30.53
C LYS A 78 -6.63 -5.08 29.28
N TRP A 79 -6.61 -4.41 28.14
CA TRP A 79 -7.06 -4.99 26.87
C TRP A 79 -6.26 -6.22 26.47
N LEU A 80 -4.93 -6.19 26.61
CA LEU A 80 -4.07 -7.33 26.35
C LEU A 80 -4.34 -8.50 27.32
N SER A 81 -4.60 -8.21 28.59
CA SER A 81 -4.98 -9.23 29.58
C SER A 81 -6.29 -9.92 29.17
N ASP A 82 -7.33 -9.15 28.88
CA ASP A 82 -8.64 -9.65 28.46
C ASP A 82 -8.53 -10.47 27.16
N LEU A 83 -7.75 -10.00 26.18
CA LEU A 83 -7.53 -10.72 24.93
C LEU A 83 -6.86 -12.09 25.15
N ARG A 84 -5.81 -12.14 25.99
CA ARG A 84 -5.08 -13.37 26.28
C ARG A 84 -5.92 -14.37 27.08
N GLN A 85 -6.84 -13.91 27.92
CA GLN A 85 -7.76 -14.79 28.65
C GLN A 85 -8.78 -15.42 27.71
N HIS A 86 -9.37 -14.66 26.78
CA HIS A 86 -10.30 -15.22 25.80
C HIS A 86 -9.67 -16.31 24.93
N TRP A 87 -8.43 -16.13 24.49
CA TRP A 87 -7.72 -17.17 23.72
C TRP A 87 -7.44 -18.44 24.52
N ARG A 88 -7.23 -18.33 25.84
CA ARG A 88 -7.09 -19.52 26.70
C ARG A 88 -8.40 -20.27 26.85
N VAL A 89 -9.50 -19.56 27.04
CA VAL A 89 -10.83 -20.17 27.21
C VAL A 89 -11.29 -20.91 25.94
N SER A 90 -10.97 -20.39 24.76
CA SER A 90 -11.28 -21.04 23.48
C SER A 90 -10.45 -22.31 23.21
N ALA A 91 -9.25 -22.43 23.78
CA ALA A 91 -8.41 -23.62 23.62
C ALA A 91 -8.86 -24.80 24.51
N GLU A 92 -9.71 -24.53 25.51
CA GLU A 92 -10.16 -25.51 26.50
C GLU A 92 -11.58 -26.02 26.22
N SER A 93 -12.30 -25.44 25.24
CA SER A 93 -13.64 -25.91 24.80
C SER A 93 -13.62 -26.84 23.58
N ASP A 94 -12.45 -27.12 23.01
CA ASP A 94 -12.24 -28.06 21.89
C ASP A 94 -11.63 -29.41 22.36
N GLY A 95 -11.63 -29.68 23.67
CA GLY A 95 -11.12 -30.91 24.30
C GLY A 95 -12.23 -31.83 24.82
#